data_AF-A0A1B7W384-F1
#
_entry.id   AF-A0A1B7W384-F1
#
_cell.length_a   1.000
_cell.length_b   1.000
_cell.length_c   1.000
_cell.angle_alpha   90.00
_cell.angle_beta   90.00
_cell.angle_gamma   90.00
#
_symmetry.space_group_name_H-M   'P 1'
#
loop_
_entity.id
_entity.type
_entity.pdbx_description
1 polymer ?
#
loop_
_entity_poly.entity_id
_entity_poly.type
_entity_poly.pdbx_seq_one_letter_code
_entity_poly.pdbx_strand_id
1 'polypeptide(L)'
;MKEAQIDQIQLGLMRQAERFFILQRIDTLWREHLQQMDALRESVGLRGYGQKDPLIEYKREGYELFLDMMVNIRRDVVYSLFMFQPPEQQNAEMRFGERRVGATCTASVADECSKKKESLPCFLGLPGYWEKEPVIW
;
A
#
# COMPACT_ATOMS: atom_id res chain seq x y z
N MET A 1 30.74 0.24 -4.47
CA MET A 1 30.74 1.18 -5.61
C MET A 1 29.43 1.97 -5.70
N LYS A 2 28.24 1.33 -5.81
CA LYS A 2 26.95 2.05 -5.93
C LYS A 2 26.55 2.85 -4.68
N GLU A 3 26.77 2.30 -3.49
CA GLU A 3 26.47 2.95 -2.19
C GLU A 3 27.16 4.32 -2.08
N ALA A 4 28.46 4.39 -2.39
CA ALA A 4 29.25 5.63 -2.34
C ALA A 4 28.81 6.71 -3.33
N GLN A 5 28.12 6.35 -4.43
CA GLN A 5 27.56 7.32 -5.38
C GLN A 5 26.26 7.92 -4.86
N ILE A 6 25.41 7.09 -4.23
CA ILE A 6 24.10 7.52 -3.71
C ILE A 6 24.26 8.34 -2.41
N ASP A 7 25.25 7.99 -1.58
CA ASP A 7 25.53 8.72 -0.34
C ASP A 7 25.98 10.17 -0.57
N GLN A 8 26.46 10.52 -1.78
CA GLN A 8 26.78 11.91 -2.14
C GLN A 8 25.53 12.80 -2.20
N ILE A 9 24.36 12.22 -2.49
CA ILE A 9 23.08 12.94 -2.54
C ILE A 9 22.52 13.05 -1.13
N GLN A 10 22.44 11.92 -0.42
CA GLN A 10 21.92 11.88 0.94
C GLN A 10 22.50 10.69 1.72
N LEU A 11 23.05 10.97 2.90
CA LEU A 11 23.63 9.96 3.79
C LEU A 11 22.57 8.94 4.23
N GLY A 12 22.86 7.64 4.01
CA GLY A 12 22.03 6.54 4.51
C GLY A 12 20.76 6.27 3.69
N LEU A 13 20.53 6.99 2.59
CA LEU A 13 19.40 6.76 1.68
C LEU A 13 19.45 5.35 1.08
N MET A 14 20.65 4.87 0.74
CA MET A 14 20.84 3.54 0.19
C MET A 14 20.36 2.44 1.15
N ARG A 15 20.70 2.54 2.45
CA ARG A 15 20.27 1.58 3.46
C ARG A 15 18.76 1.57 3.69
N GLN A 16 18.12 2.73 3.59
CA GLN A 16 16.67 2.83 3.67
C GLN A 16 16.01 2.18 2.44
N ALA A 17 16.55 2.45 1.25
CA ALA A 17 16.09 1.86 0.01
C ALA A 17 16.22 0.33 0.01
N GLU A 18 17.34 -0.21 0.49
CA GLU A 18 17.54 -1.67 0.64
C GLU A 18 16.45 -2.32 1.50
N ARG A 19 16.21 -1.79 2.70
CA ARG A 19 15.17 -2.31 3.61
C ARG A 19 13.79 -2.23 2.96
N PHE A 20 13.49 -1.09 2.33
CA PHE A 20 12.22 -0.87 1.65
C PHE A 20 12.01 -1.88 0.53
N PHE A 21 12.98 -2.08 -0.36
CA PHE A 21 12.85 -3.01 -1.48
C PHE A 21 12.72 -4.46 -1.02
N ILE A 22 13.47 -4.87 0.01
CA ILE A 22 13.36 -6.22 0.57
C ILE A 22 11.95 -6.47 1.09
N LEU A 23 11.43 -5.59 1.96
CA LEU A 23 10.10 -5.74 2.54
C LEU A 23 9.02 -5.73 1.46
N GLN A 24 9.06 -4.75 0.56
CA GLN A 24 8.07 -4.62 -0.52
C GLN A 24 8.01 -5.86 -1.42
N ARG A 25 9.16 -6.45 -1.75
CA ARG A 25 9.22 -7.65 -2.61
C ARG A 25 8.74 -8.90 -1.88
N ILE A 26 9.12 -9.08 -0.61
CA ILE A 26 8.63 -10.19 0.22
C ILE A 26 7.11 -10.12 0.33
N ASP A 27 6.55 -8.96 0.67
CA ASP A 27 5.09 -8.81 0.87
C ASP A 27 4.30 -9.09 -0.42
N THR A 28 4.82 -8.65 -1.55
CA THR A 28 4.16 -8.84 -2.85
C THR A 28 4.19 -10.32 -3.27
N LEU A 29 5.36 -10.95 -3.23
CA LEU A 29 5.53 -12.34 -3.66
C LEU A 29 4.89 -13.33 -2.68
N TRP A 30 4.83 -12.99 -1.38
CA TRP A 30 4.12 -13.80 -0.40
C TRP A 30 2.61 -13.83 -0.66
N ARG A 31 1.99 -12.67 -0.96
CA ARG A 31 0.56 -12.63 -1.32
C ARG A 31 0.28 -13.46 -2.59
N GLU A 32 1.15 -13.37 -3.58
CA GLU A 32 1.04 -14.18 -4.80
C GLU A 32 1.20 -15.68 -4.50
N HIS A 33 2.15 -16.05 -3.65
CA HIS A 33 2.34 -17.44 -3.22
C HIS A 33 1.09 -17.99 -2.50
N LEU A 34 0.44 -17.20 -1.63
CA LEU A 34 -0.81 -17.62 -1.01
C LEU A 34 -1.92 -17.89 -2.03
N GLN A 35 -2.06 -17.02 -3.05
CA GLN A 35 -3.00 -17.24 -4.15
C GLN A 35 -2.67 -18.51 -4.95
N GLN A 36 -1.39 -18.77 -5.19
CA GLN A 36 -0.94 -20.00 -5.85
C GLN A 36 -1.23 -21.26 -5.01
N MET A 37 -1.04 -21.18 -3.69
CA MET A 37 -1.34 -22.29 -2.77
C MET A 37 -2.85 -22.58 -2.70
N ASP A 38 -3.69 -21.54 -2.76
CA ASP A 38 -5.15 -21.70 -2.83
C ASP A 38 -5.57 -22.39 -4.14
N ALA A 39 -5.01 -21.96 -5.28
CA ALA A 39 -5.25 -22.61 -6.57
C ALA A 39 -4.72 -24.06 -6.61
N LEU A 40 -3.55 -24.31 -6.00
CA LEU A 40 -2.97 -25.64 -5.88
C LEU A 40 -3.91 -26.57 -5.10
N ARG A 41 -4.47 -26.09 -3.98
CA ARG A 41 -5.42 -26.85 -3.15
C ARG A 41 -6.65 -27.29 -3.95
N GLU A 42 -7.20 -26.42 -4.79
CA GLU A 42 -8.33 -26.78 -5.67
C GLU A 42 -7.91 -27.82 -6.72
N SER A 43 -6.74 -27.64 -7.34
CA SER A 43 -6.23 -28.55 -8.38
C SER A 43 -5.93 -29.96 -7.87
N VAL A 44 -5.37 -30.09 -6.66
CA VAL A 44 -5.09 -31.38 -6.01
C VAL A 44 -6.39 -32.08 -5.62
N GLY A 45 -7.40 -31.31 -5.17
CA GLY A 45 -8.73 -31.84 -4.89
C GLY A 45 -9.36 -32.57 -6.08
N LEU A 46 -9.18 -32.04 -7.29
CA LEU A 46 -9.67 -32.68 -8.52
C LEU A 46 -8.81 -33.88 -8.98
N ARG A 47 -7.53 -33.94 -8.61
CA ARG A 47 -6.61 -35.05 -8.97
C ARG A 47 -6.65 -36.23 -8.00
N GLY A 48 -7.25 -36.06 -6.82
CA GLY A 48 -7.40 -37.12 -5.82
C GLY A 48 -8.17 -38.36 -6.31
N TYR A 49 -8.90 -38.28 -7.42
CA TYR A 49 -9.54 -39.43 -8.07
C TYR A 49 -8.54 -40.40 -8.73
N GLY A 50 -7.29 -39.99 -8.96
CA GLY A 50 -6.25 -40.76 -9.67
C GLY A 50 -5.42 -41.72 -8.82
N GLN A 51 -5.88 -42.12 -7.62
CA GLN A 51 -5.18 -42.99 -6.66
C GLN A 51 -3.83 -42.48 -6.13
N LYS A 52 -3.46 -41.22 -6.41
CA LYS A 52 -2.33 -40.55 -5.77
C LYS A 52 -2.78 -39.87 -4.49
N ASP A 53 -1.97 -39.98 -3.44
CA ASP A 53 -2.26 -39.34 -2.17
C ASP A 53 -2.22 -37.80 -2.30
N PRO A 54 -3.36 -37.10 -2.14
CA PRO A 54 -3.45 -35.66 -2.39
C PRO A 54 -2.54 -34.87 -1.43
N LEU A 55 -2.36 -35.36 -0.20
CA LEU A 55 -1.51 -34.72 0.79
C LEU A 55 -0.02 -34.70 0.39
N ILE A 56 0.45 -35.74 -0.32
CA ILE A 56 1.85 -35.84 -0.74
C ILE A 56 2.10 -34.88 -1.90
N GLU A 57 1.22 -34.85 -2.90
CA GLU A 57 1.36 -33.95 -4.06
C GLU A 57 1.27 -32.48 -3.61
N TYR A 58 0.33 -32.13 -2.71
CA TYR A 58 0.25 -30.77 -2.17
C TYR A 58 1.55 -30.33 -1.48
N LYS A 59 2.14 -31.21 -0.66
CA LYS A 59 3.41 -30.91 0.01
C LYS A 59 4.56 -30.78 -0.98
N ARG A 60 4.61 -31.60 -2.03
CA ARG A 60 5.68 -31.55 -3.03
C ARG A 60 5.57 -30.30 -3.90
N GLU A 61 4.42 -30.10 -4.54
CA GLU A 61 4.19 -28.95 -5.43
C GLU A 61 4.23 -27.62 -4.64
N GLY A 62 3.68 -27.58 -3.43
CA GLY A 62 3.74 -26.39 -2.57
C GLY A 62 5.17 -26.02 -2.15
N TYR A 63 6.04 -27.01 -1.91
CA TYR A 63 7.45 -26.77 -1.63
C TYR A 63 8.22 -26.26 -2.85
N GLU A 64 7.92 -26.78 -4.05
CA GLU A 64 8.48 -26.30 -5.32
C GLU A 64 8.13 -24.81 -5.54
N LEU A 65 6.85 -24.43 -5.37
CA LEU A 65 6.41 -23.03 -5.46
C LEU A 65 7.11 -22.11 -4.44
N PHE A 66 7.35 -22.60 -3.22
CA PHE A 66 8.08 -21.84 -2.21
C PHE A 66 9.54 -21.59 -2.61
N LEU A 67 10.23 -22.60 -3.16
CA LEU A 67 11.60 -22.44 -3.65
C LEU A 67 11.68 -21.42 -4.79
N ASP A 68 10.73 -21.47 -5.72
CA ASP A 68 10.65 -20.53 -6.83
C ASP A 68 10.42 -19.10 -6.33
N MET A 69 9.50 -18.91 -5.37
CA MET A 69 9.28 -17.61 -4.71
C MET A 69 10.58 -17.07 -4.09
N MET A 70 11.34 -17.91 -3.37
CA MET A 70 12.61 -17.53 -2.75
C MET A 70 13.70 -17.14 -3.75
N VAL A 71 13.71 -17.76 -4.94
CA VAL A 71 14.61 -17.37 -6.03
C VAL A 71 14.18 -16.01 -6.60
N ASN A 72 12.88 -15.80 -6.81
CA ASN A 72 12.32 -14.57 -7.35
C ASN A 72 12.57 -13.37 -6.42
N ILE A 73 12.36 -13.51 -5.11
CA ILE A 73 12.66 -12.45 -4.12
C ILE A 73 14.12 -11.98 -4.27
N ARG A 74 15.07 -12.92 -4.30
CA ARG A 74 16.50 -12.59 -4.41
C ARG A 74 16.82 -11.88 -5.74
N ARG A 75 16.28 -12.37 -6.85
CA ARG A 75 16.48 -11.78 -8.17
C ARG A 75 15.92 -10.35 -8.23
N ASP A 76 14.70 -10.17 -7.75
CA ASP A 76 13.97 -8.89 -7.86
C ASP A 76 14.56 -7.83 -6.95
N VAL A 77 14.98 -8.19 -5.74
CA VAL A 77 15.65 -7.25 -4.82
C VAL A 77 16.96 -6.76 -5.45
N VAL A 78 17.78 -7.68 -5.98
CA VAL A 78 19.05 -7.31 -6.63
C VAL A 78 18.79 -6.42 -7.84
N TYR A 79 17.84 -6.79 -8.70
CA TYR A 79 17.49 -5.99 -9.88
C TYR A 79 16.97 -4.59 -9.51
N SER A 80 16.02 -4.50 -8.58
CA SER A 80 15.49 -3.24 -8.06
C SER A 80 16.61 -2.36 -7.50
N LEU A 81 17.56 -2.95 -6.75
CA LEU A 81 18.67 -2.21 -6.16
C LEU A 81 19.63 -1.65 -7.21
N PHE A 82 19.88 -2.39 -8.30
CA PHE A 82 20.72 -1.94 -9.41
C PHE A 82 20.03 -0.92 -10.31
N MET A 83 18.71 -0.95 -10.46
CA MET A 83 17.95 0.03 -11.24
C MET A 83 17.57 1.29 -10.45
N PHE A 84 17.67 1.25 -9.12
CA PHE A 84 17.35 2.40 -8.28
C PHE A 84 18.25 3.60 -8.59
N GLN A 85 17.62 4.72 -8.96
CA GLN A 85 18.23 6.03 -9.12
C GLN A 85 17.38 7.04 -8.32
N PRO A 86 17.94 7.70 -7.30
CA PRO A 86 17.20 8.69 -6.54
C PRO A 86 16.88 9.90 -7.44
N PRO A 87 15.67 10.49 -7.33
CA PRO A 87 15.38 11.73 -8.02
C PRO A 87 16.30 12.82 -7.47
N GLU A 88 16.91 13.61 -8.36
CA GLU A 88 17.58 14.85 -7.94
C GLU A 88 16.53 15.74 -7.26
N GLN A 89 16.85 16.22 -6.06
CA GLN A 89 16.00 17.14 -5.30
C GLN A 89 15.96 18.51 -6.00
N GLN A 90 15.28 18.60 -7.14
CA GLN A 90 14.97 19.87 -7.77
C GLN A 90 13.80 20.48 -6.99
N ASN A 91 14.12 21.33 -6.00
CA ASN A 91 13.26 22.34 -5.39
C ASN A 91 11.76 21.95 -5.30
N ALA A 92 11.41 21.11 -4.34
CA ALA A 92 10.02 20.90 -3.92
C ALA A 92 9.43 22.13 -3.17
N GLU A 93 10.14 23.27 -3.15
CA GLU A 93 9.70 24.52 -2.53
C GLU A 93 8.54 25.23 -3.28
N MET A 94 8.23 24.89 -4.54
CA MET A 94 7.30 25.71 -5.38
C MET A 94 5.87 25.19 -5.56
N ARG A 95 5.40 24.17 -4.81
CA ARG A 95 4.03 23.62 -5.02
C ARG A 95 3.08 23.62 -3.82
N PHE A 96 3.42 24.31 -2.73
CA PHE A 96 2.48 24.53 -1.61
C PHE A 96 1.94 25.97 -1.50
N GLY A 97 2.43 26.90 -2.34
CA GLY A 97 2.10 28.32 -2.25
C GLY A 97 1.47 28.89 -3.52
N GLU A 98 0.31 28.40 -3.97
CA GLU A 98 -0.56 29.19 -4.87
C GLU A 98 -1.99 28.60 -4.94
N ARG A 99 -2.63 28.30 -3.80
CA ARG A 99 -4.10 28.26 -3.78
C ARG A 99 -4.57 29.69 -3.56
N ARG A 100 -4.78 30.38 -4.68
CA ARG A 100 -5.27 31.76 -4.79
C ARG A 100 -6.30 32.08 -3.71
N VAL A 101 -5.91 32.99 -2.84
CA VAL A 101 -6.80 33.95 -2.20
C VAL A 101 -7.45 34.74 -3.33
N GLY A 102 -8.59 34.24 -3.81
CA GLY A 102 -9.46 34.92 -4.77
C GLY A 102 -10.56 35.68 -4.04
N ALA A 103 -10.16 36.60 -3.15
CA ALA A 103 -11.03 37.67 -2.72
C ALA A 103 -11.04 38.74 -3.83
N THR A 104 -11.99 38.65 -4.75
CA THR A 104 -12.57 39.84 -5.37
C THR A 104 -14.00 39.93 -4.88
N CYS A 105 -14.23 40.90 -4.01
CA CYS A 105 -15.53 41.27 -3.50
C CYS A 105 -16.48 41.66 -4.63
N THR A 106 -17.73 41.18 -4.57
CA THR A 106 -18.87 42.07 -4.84
C THR A 106 -19.58 42.28 -3.52
N ALA A 107 -19.50 43.52 -3.04
CA ALA A 107 -20.35 44.02 -1.98
C ALA A 107 -21.82 43.88 -2.43
N SER A 108 -22.55 42.87 -1.95
CA SER A 108 -24.02 42.92 -1.87
C SER A 108 -24.72 41.87 -0.97
N VAL A 109 -24.04 41.06 -0.14
CA VAL A 109 -24.74 40.14 0.80
C VAL A 109 -24.00 40.05 2.14
N ALA A 110 -23.68 41.18 2.75
CA ALA A 110 -23.11 41.26 4.09
C ALA A 110 -24.08 41.86 5.14
N ASP A 111 -25.38 41.94 4.85
CA ASP A 111 -26.34 42.60 5.77
C ASP A 111 -27.51 41.74 6.27
N GLU A 112 -27.60 40.44 5.94
CA GLU A 112 -28.80 39.67 6.32
C GLU A 112 -28.52 38.28 6.88
N CYS A 113 -27.55 38.17 7.80
CA CYS A 113 -27.39 36.96 8.62
C CYS A 113 -27.10 37.29 10.10
N SER A 114 -27.67 38.39 10.61
CA SER A 114 -27.57 38.75 12.04
C SER A 114 -28.92 38.98 12.74
N LYS A 115 -30.04 38.61 12.10
CA LYS A 115 -31.38 38.71 12.70
C LYS A 115 -32.19 37.43 12.51
N LYS A 116 -31.94 36.45 13.38
CA LYS A 116 -33.00 35.69 14.09
C LYS A 116 -32.34 34.69 15.03
N LYS A 117 -32.20 35.12 16.29
CA LYS A 117 -32.13 34.21 17.42
C LYS A 117 -33.54 33.70 17.71
N GLU A 118 -33.58 32.41 18.06
CA GLU A 118 -34.55 31.74 18.93
C GLU A 118 -35.94 31.43 18.37
N SER A 119 -36.11 30.18 17.93
CA SER A 119 -37.11 29.28 18.52
C SER A 119 -36.66 27.81 18.36
N LEU A 120 -36.32 27.17 19.47
CA LEU A 120 -36.13 25.72 19.67
C LEU A 120 -37.52 25.06 19.94
N PRO A 121 -37.68 23.74 20.25
CA PRO A 121 -36.85 22.52 20.08
C PRO A 121 -37.65 21.25 19.62
N CYS A 122 -36.94 20.10 19.51
CA CYS A 122 -37.42 18.69 19.66
C CYS A 122 -38.44 18.18 18.60
N PHE A 123 -38.59 16.90 18.21
CA PHE A 123 -38.18 15.57 18.67
C PHE A 123 -38.59 14.64 17.50
N LEU A 124 -37.73 13.82 16.88
CA LEU A 124 -37.59 12.34 17.03
C LEU A 124 -36.99 11.86 15.68
N GLY A 125 -35.98 11.01 15.56
CA GLY A 125 -35.55 9.93 16.43
C GLY A 125 -35.62 8.60 15.66
N LEU A 126 -34.54 8.21 14.97
CA LEU A 126 -34.14 6.81 14.89
C LEU A 126 -32.61 6.72 15.02
N PRO A 127 -32.09 5.77 15.81
CA PRO A 127 -30.73 5.79 16.33
C PRO A 127 -29.80 4.83 15.58
N GLY A 128 -28.51 5.17 15.61
CA GLY A 128 -27.44 4.17 15.57
C GLY A 128 -26.73 4.02 14.23
N TYR A 129 -25.65 4.78 14.04
CA TYR A 129 -24.49 4.28 13.31
C TYR A 129 -23.22 5.10 13.57
N TRP A 130 -22.75 5.28 14.82
CA TRP A 130 -21.40 5.86 15.04
C TRP A 130 -20.70 5.27 16.27
N GLU A 131 -20.79 3.96 16.46
CA GLU A 131 -20.00 3.30 17.50
C GLU A 131 -19.50 1.97 16.98
N LYS A 132 -18.17 1.91 16.76
CA LYS A 132 -17.24 0.75 16.73
C LYS A 132 -16.16 0.95 15.65
N GLU A 133 -15.22 1.83 16.01
CA GLU A 133 -13.75 1.72 15.96
C GLU A 133 -12.98 1.11 14.76
N PRO A 134 -11.75 1.61 14.52
CA PRO A 134 -10.87 1.17 13.45
C PRO A 134 -10.09 -0.09 13.84
N VAL A 135 -9.96 -1.05 12.92
CA VAL A 135 -8.92 -2.07 12.97
C VAL A 135 -8.26 -2.18 11.60
N ILE A 136 -7.06 -1.58 11.53
CA ILE A 136 -5.83 -2.17 10.99
C ILE A 136 -6.05 -3.33 10.00
N TRP A 137 -5.70 -3.12 8.74
CA TRP A 137 -4.87 -4.03 7.94
C TRP A 137 -3.99 -3.19 7.01
#